data_AF-A0A3D1RQ94-F1
#
_entry.id   AF-A0A3D1RQ94-F1
#
_cell.length_a   1.000
_cell.length_b   1.000
_cell.length_c   1.000
_cell.angle_alpha   90.00
_cell.angle_beta   90.00
_cell.angle_gamma   90.00
#
_symmetry.space_group_name_H-M   'P 1'
#
loop_
_entity.id
_entity.type
_entity.pdbx_description
1 polymer ?
#
loop_
_entity_poly.entity_id
_entity_poly.type
_entity_poly.pdbx_seq_one_letter_code
_entity_poly.pdbx_strand_id
1 'polypeptide(L)' 'MPDTEHDFLTFAIDSGVLGFGEFTLKSGRISPYFLNAGLFNTGHMLSRLGRFYAAVLAETETEDFMLFGP' A
#
# COMPACT_ATOMS: atom_id res chain seq x y z
N MET A 1 -7.24 0.61 -17.25
CA MET A 1 -5.87 1.01 -16.88
C MET A 1 -5.10 -0.26 -16.57
N PRO A 2 -4.08 -0.69 -17.35
CA PRO A 2 -3.35 -1.88 -16.97
C PRO A 2 -2.27 -1.51 -15.94
N ASP A 3 -2.35 -2.19 -14.79
CA ASP A 3 -1.26 -2.51 -13.87
C ASP A 3 -0.89 -1.57 -12.71
N THR A 4 -1.63 -0.51 -12.36
CA THR A 4 -1.35 0.26 -11.12
C THR A 4 -1.36 -0.61 -9.86
N GLU A 5 -2.28 -1.57 -9.77
CA GLU A 5 -2.37 -2.53 -8.67
C GLU A 5 -1.20 -3.53 -8.68
N HIS A 6 -0.81 -4.03 -9.85
CA HIS A 6 0.34 -4.92 -10.00
C HIS A 6 1.66 -4.20 -9.68
N ASP A 7 1.84 -2.97 -10.15
CA ASP A 7 3.01 -2.13 -9.86
C ASP A 7 3.11 -1.80 -8.37
N PHE A 8 1.97 -1.57 -7.70
CA PHE A 8 1.93 -1.39 -6.26
C PHE A 8 2.31 -2.69 -5.54
N LEU A 9 1.82 -3.84 -5.99
CA LEU A 9 2.15 -5.13 -5.39
C LEU A 9 3.64 -5.45 -5.54
N THR A 10 4.20 -5.28 -6.73
CA THR A 10 5.65 -5.42 -6.98
C THR A 10 6.44 -4.48 -6.09
N PHE A 11 6.03 -3.21 -6.01
CA PHE A 11 6.65 -2.24 -5.11
C PHE A 11 6.62 -2.68 -3.65
N ALA A 12 5.48 -3.18 -3.16
CA ALA A 12 5.31 -3.62 -1.78
C ALA A 12 6.16 -4.86 -1.46
N ILE A 13 6.29 -5.79 -2.40
CA ILE A 13 7.14 -6.98 -2.27
C ILE A 13 8.62 -6.58 -2.28
N ASP A 14 9.05 -5.81 -3.28
CA ASP A 14 10.46 -5.40 -3.46
C ASP A 14 10.96 -4.54 -2.29
N SER A 15 10.06 -3.79 -1.65
CA SER A 15 10.38 -2.98 -0.47
C SER A 15 10.36 -3.77 0.85
N GLY A 16 9.95 -5.04 0.84
CA GLY A 16 9.75 -5.85 2.04
C GLY A 16 8.58 -5.40 2.91
N VAL A 17 7.76 -4.47 2.44
CA VAL A 17 6.52 -4.04 3.10
C VAL A 17 5.50 -5.19 3.10
N LEU A 18 5.41 -5.94 2.00
CA LEU A 18 4.64 -7.16 1.91
C LEU A 18 5.57 -8.37 2.01
N GLY A 19 5.50 -9.09 3.12
CA GLY A 19 6.25 -10.31 3.37
C GLY A 19 5.37 -11.56 3.33
N PHE A 20 5.96 -12.69 2.95
CA PHE A 20 5.33 -14.02 2.96
C PHE A 20 6.02 -14.92 3.99
N GLY A 21 5.23 -15.74 4.70
CA GLY A 21 5.70 -16.52 5.85
C GLY A 21 4.55 -16.85 6.79
N GLU A 22 4.83 -17.10 8.06
CA GLU A 22 3.79 -17.34 9.07
C GLU A 22 3.68 -16.13 10.00
N PHE A 23 2.53 -15.47 9.99
CA PHE A 23 2.28 -14.27 10.79
C PHE A 23 1.01 -14.40 11.63
N THR A 24 1.09 -14.10 12.92
CA THR A 24 -0.08 -14.01 13.79
C THR A 24 -0.66 -12.60 13.75
N LEU A 25 -1.88 -12.46 13.24
CA LEU A 25 -2.58 -11.17 13.16
C LEU A 25 -3.14 -10.75 14.52
N LYS A 26 -3.52 -9.47 14.67
CA LYS A 26 -4.15 -8.94 15.89
C LYS A 26 -5.44 -9.70 16.29
N SER A 27 -6.11 -10.33 15.32
CA SER A 27 -7.27 -11.19 15.55
C SER A 27 -6.93 -12.60 16.07
N GLY A 28 -5.64 -12.95 16.16
CA GLY A 28 -5.16 -14.30 16.47
C GLY A 28 -5.10 -15.25 15.27
N ARG A 29 -5.57 -14.82 14.08
CA ARG A 29 -5.47 -15.63 12.85
C ARG A 29 -4.01 -15.76 12.41
N ILE A 30 -3.63 -16.98 12.02
CA ILE A 30 -2.37 -17.24 11.31
C ILE A 30 -2.54 -16.92 9.83
N SER A 31 -1.71 -16.04 9.29
CA SER A 31 -1.73 -15.53 7.92
C SER A 31 -0.45 -15.93 7.18
N PRO A 32 -0.54 -16.34 5.90
CA PRO A 32 0.63 -16.67 5.08
C PRO A 32 1.38 -15.42 4.57
N TYR A 33 0.87 -14.22 4.86
CA TYR A 33 1.50 -12.95 4.50
C TYR A 33 1.19 -11.85 5.53
N PHE A 34 2.01 -10.81 5.54
CA PHE A 34 1.79 -9.62 6.34
C PHE A 34 2.22 -8.36 5.59
N LEU A 35 1.39 -7.33 5.68
CA LEU A 35 1.65 -6.01 5.12
C LEU A 35 2.01 -5.04 6.25
N ASN A 36 3.26 -4.59 6.30
CA ASN A 36 3.75 -3.61 7.26
C ASN A 36 3.99 -2.25 6.59
N ALA A 37 2.94 -1.43 6.49
CA ALA A 37 3.04 -0.09 5.90
C ALA A 37 4.05 0.83 6.61
N GLY A 38 4.41 0.55 7.87
CA GLY A 38 5.46 1.29 8.60
C GLY A 38 6.87 1.13 8.00
N LEU A 39 7.07 0.16 7.11
CA LEU A 39 8.31 0.01 6.35
C LEU A 39 8.41 0.98 5.17
N PHE A 40 7.34 1.70 4.81
CA PHE A 40 7.42 2.87 3.95
C PHE A 40 8.05 4.06 4.70
N ASN A 41 9.36 3.99 4.95
CA ASN A 41 10.05 4.89 5.88
C ASN A 41 11.12 5.79 5.23
N THR A 42 11.22 5.79 3.89
CA THR A 42 12.09 6.70 3.15
C THR A 42 11.29 7.70 2.32
N GLY A 43 11.87 8.87 2.05
CA GLY A 43 11.21 9.89 1.22
C GLY A 43 10.84 9.41 -0.18
N HIS A 44 11.69 8.57 -0.79
CA HIS A 44 11.39 7.96 -2.09
C HIS A 44 10.18 7.03 -2.02
N MET A 45 10.12 6.17 -1.00
CA MET A 45 9.01 5.24 -0.81
C MET A 45 7.70 5.95 -0.53
N LEU A 46 7.71 6.97 0.34
CA LEU A 46 6.53 7.79 0.64
C LEU A 46 6.03 8.55 -0.59
N SER A 47 6.93 9.13 -1.38
CA SER A 47 6.55 9.81 -2.64
C SER A 47 5.89 8.83 -3.61
N ARG A 48 6.46 7.64 -3.76
CA ARG A 48 5.93 6.59 -4.65
C ARG A 48 4.58 6.04 -4.14
N LEU A 49 4.46 5.81 -2.83
CA LEU A 49 3.21 5.44 -2.17
C LEU A 49 2.10 6.46 -2.43
N GLY A 50 2.39 7.75 -2.25
CA GLY A 50 1.44 8.83 -2.50
C GLY A 50 0.93 8.86 -3.95
N ARG A 51 1.79 8.55 -4.93
CA ARG A 51 1.40 8.45 -6.35
C ARG A 51 0.40 7.31 -6.58
N PHE A 52 0.59 6.16 -5.95
CA PHE A 52 -0.36 5.05 -6.06
C PHE A 52 -1.75 5.43 -5.52
N TYR A 53 -1.80 6.02 -4.32
CA TYR A 53 -3.07 6.52 -3.78
C TYR A 53 -3.70 7.61 -4.66
N ALA A 54 -2.90 8.57 -5.13
CA ALA A 54 -3.39 9.66 -5.98
C ALA A 54 -3.94 9.16 -7.32
N ALA A 55 -3.31 8.14 -7.92
CA ALA A 55 -3.80 7.53 -9.16
C ALA A 55 -5.19 6.91 -8.97
N VAL A 56 -5.39 6.15 -7.90
CA VAL A 56 -6.70 5.56 -7.59
C VAL A 56 -7.73 6.66 -7.31
N LEU A 57 -7.40 7.64 -6.46
CA LEU A 57 -8.31 8.74 -6.14
C LEU A 57 -8.71 9.57 -7.37
N ALA A 58 -7.78 9.81 -8.30
CA ALA A 58 -8.07 10.53 -9.54
C ALA A 58 -9.06 9.77 -10.46
N GLU A 59 -9.15 8.44 -10.31
CA GLU A 59 -10.11 7.61 -11.04
C GLU A 59 -11.44 7.46 -10.29
N THR A 60 -11.41 7.35 -8.96
CA THR A 60 -12.60 7.01 -8.15
C THR A 60 -13.34 8.21 -7.61
N GLU A 61 -12.65 9.32 -7.32
CA GLU A 61 -13.23 10.53 -6.75
C GLU A 61 -13.37 11.60 -7.84
N THR A 62 -14.56 11.68 -8.42
CA THR A 62 -14.86 12.58 -9.55
C THR A 62 -15.37 13.96 -9.13
N GLU A 63 -15.61 14.18 -7.84
CA GLU A 63 -16.11 15.43 -7.26
C GLU A 63 -15.08 16.06 -6.32
N ASP A 64 -15.27 17.32 -5.94
CA ASP A 64 -14.39 18.00 -4.97
C ASP A 64 -14.47 17.32 -3.60
N PHE A 65 -13.31 16.86 -3.10
CA PHE A 65 -13.21 16.15 -1.83
C PHE A 65 -12.10 16.69 -0.93
N MET A 66 -12.21 16.40 0.36
CA MET A 66 -11.15 16.63 1.35
C MET A 66 -10.49 15.30 1.73
N LEU A 67 -9.16 15.23 1.63
CA LEU A 67 -8.40 14.08 2.11
C LEU A 67 -7.97 14.30 3.56
N PHE A 68 -8.35 13.39 4.45
CA PHE A 68 -8.00 13.43 5.88
C PHE A 68 -7.13 12.21 6.25
N GLY A 69 -6.05 12.46 7.01
CA GLY A 69 -5.18 11.43 7.58
C GLY A 69 -5.28 11.41 9.11
N PRO A 70 -5.59 10.25 9.74
CA PRO A 70 -5.68 10.12 11.20
C PRO A 70 -4.31 10.11 11.91
#